data_AF-A0A1H6HZL0-F1
#
_entry.id   AF-A0A1H6HZL0-F1
#
_cell.length_a   1.000
_cell.length_b   1.000
_cell.length_c   1.000
_cell.angle_alpha   90.00
_cell.angle_beta   90.00
_cell.angle_gamma   90.00
#
_symmetry.space_group_name_H-M   'P 1'
#
loop_
_entity.id
_entity.type
_entity.pdbx_description
1 polymer ?
#
loop_
_entity_poly.entity_id
_entity_poly.type
_entity_poly.pdbx_seq_one_letter_code
_entity_poly.pdbx_strand_id
1 'polypeptide(L)'
;MSKVTARLKSTKSHRLPYALAAIGLSTLLAGCIGGPSTSDVLMAVGYPDITDVNCVQATGLPGHVCTFNLRGYSQTRRLVKRDDGGWDALYK
;
A
#
# COMPACT_ATOMS: atom_id res chain seq x y z
N MET A 1 -4.46 -70.43 16.72
CA MET A 1 -4.60 -69.03 17.19
C MET A 1 -4.82 -68.11 16.00
N SER A 2 -5.74 -67.16 16.18
CA SER A 2 -6.40 -66.31 15.16
C SER A 2 -5.51 -65.31 14.42
N LYS A 3 -5.87 -65.05 13.14
CA LYS A 3 -6.04 -63.75 12.42
C LYS A 3 -4.86 -62.75 12.51
N VAL A 4 -4.36 -62.14 11.42
CA VAL A 4 -4.98 -61.00 10.72
C VAL A 4 -4.23 -60.71 9.41
N THR A 5 -5.02 -60.38 8.40
CA THR A 5 -4.76 -59.89 7.04
C THR A 5 -4.03 -58.54 6.91
N ALA A 6 -3.23 -58.43 5.84
CA ALA A 6 -3.04 -57.31 4.90
C ALA A 6 -2.89 -55.86 5.42
N ARG A 7 -1.83 -55.19 4.94
CA ARG A 7 -1.94 -53.97 4.09
C ARG A 7 -0.55 -53.53 3.61
N LEU A 8 -0.31 -53.64 2.31
CA LEU A 8 0.71 -52.87 1.60
C LEU A 8 0.34 -51.39 1.71
N LYS A 9 1.16 -50.59 2.40
CA LYS A 9 1.08 -49.14 2.34
C LYS A 9 2.25 -48.63 1.51
N SER A 10 2.02 -48.53 0.20
CA SER A 10 2.87 -47.80 -0.74
C SER A 10 2.82 -46.32 -0.37
N THR A 11 3.86 -45.82 0.30
CA THR A 11 4.10 -44.39 0.45
C THR A 11 4.84 -43.91 -0.79
N LYS A 12 4.06 -43.44 -1.79
CA LYS A 12 4.56 -42.61 -2.89
C LYS A 12 5.32 -41.42 -2.28
N SER A 13 6.65 -41.45 -2.39
CA SER A 13 7.53 -40.31 -2.17
C SER A 13 7.27 -39.30 -3.28
N HIS A 14 6.30 -38.42 -3.07
CA HIS A 14 6.15 -37.23 -3.89
C HIS A 14 7.19 -36.21 -3.42
N ARG A 15 8.37 -36.26 -4.03
CA ARG A 15 9.34 -35.17 -4.00
C ARG A 15 8.62 -33.93 -4.53
N LEU A 16 8.29 -33.00 -3.64
CA LEU A 16 7.69 -31.72 -4.01
C LEU A 16 8.67 -31.00 -4.96
N PRO A 17 8.19 -30.47 -6.09
CA PRO A 17 9.02 -29.68 -6.98
C PRO A 17 9.41 -28.37 -6.29
N TYR A 18 10.72 -28.12 -6.24
CA TYR A 18 11.32 -26.80 -6.08
C TYR A 18 10.78 -25.87 -7.17
N ALA A 19 9.70 -25.13 -6.93
CA ALA A 19 9.21 -24.15 -7.88
C ALA A 19 8.23 -23.15 -7.25
N LEU A 20 8.65 -22.37 -6.25
CA LEU A 20 7.96 -21.11 -5.91
C LEU A 20 8.98 -20.05 -5.46
N ALA A 21 9.92 -19.74 -6.36
CA ALA A 21 10.74 -18.53 -6.30
C ALA A 21 10.30 -17.60 -7.44
N ALA A 22 9.17 -16.90 -7.25
CA ALA A 22 8.78 -15.73 -8.05
C ALA A 22 7.49 -15.11 -7.47
N ILE A 23 7.49 -14.70 -6.21
CA ILE A 23 6.41 -13.82 -5.71
C ILE A 23 6.87 -12.38 -5.92
N GLY A 24 6.51 -11.84 -7.08
CA GLY A 24 6.00 -10.48 -7.19
C GLY A 24 6.98 -9.33 -6.97
N LEU A 25 8.03 -9.23 -7.79
CA LEU A 25 8.74 -7.96 -8.03
C LEU A 25 7.92 -7.02 -8.96
N SER A 26 6.60 -6.97 -8.80
CA SER A 26 5.69 -6.26 -9.72
C SER A 26 5.11 -4.97 -9.17
N THR A 27 5.45 -4.56 -7.94
CA THR A 27 4.90 -3.32 -7.34
C THR A 27 5.72 -2.06 -7.62
N LEU A 28 6.84 -2.14 -8.35
CA LEU A 28 7.72 -1.00 -8.63
C LEU A 28 7.27 -0.09 -9.79
N LEU A 29 6.19 -0.43 -10.51
CA LEU A 29 5.68 0.39 -11.62
C LEU A 29 4.49 1.29 -11.26
N ALA A 30 4.05 1.31 -9.99
CA ALA A 30 3.08 2.30 -9.50
C ALA A 30 3.73 3.66 -9.12
N GLY A 31 5.04 3.84 -9.39
CA GLY A 31 5.81 5.02 -9.00
C GLY A 31 5.75 6.21 -9.97
N CYS A 32 5.08 6.09 -11.11
CA CYS A 32 4.82 7.23 -12.02
C CYS A 32 3.40 7.79 -11.89
N ILE A 33 2.70 7.48 -10.80
CA ILE A 33 1.31 7.90 -10.58
C ILE A 33 1.36 9.23 -9.83
N GLY A 34 1.05 10.32 -10.55
CA GLY A 34 1.06 11.69 -10.05
C GLY A 34 0.47 11.81 -8.64
N GLY A 35 1.21 12.49 -7.76
CA GLY A 35 0.77 12.80 -6.42
C GLY A 35 -0.45 13.73 -6.41
N PRO A 36 -1.03 13.99 -5.22
CA PRO A 36 -2.16 14.90 -5.10
C PRO A 36 -1.77 16.28 -5.63
N SER A 37 -2.64 16.86 -6.45
CA SER A 37 -2.53 18.26 -6.85
C SER A 37 -2.82 19.19 -5.66
N THR A 38 -2.45 20.47 -5.75
CA THR A 38 -2.81 21.47 -4.74
C THR A 38 -4.33 21.50 -4.47
N SER A 39 -5.15 21.35 -5.52
CA SER A 39 -6.61 21.28 -5.37
C SER A 39 -7.08 20.04 -4.64
N ASP A 40 -6.42 18.89 -4.86
CA ASP A 40 -6.72 17.67 -4.12
C ASP A 40 -6.39 17.82 -2.64
N VAL A 41 -5.25 18.47 -2.33
CA VAL A 41 -4.88 18.76 -0.95
C VAL A 41 -5.90 19.68 -0.31
N LEU A 42 -6.28 20.78 -0.98
CA LEU A 42 -7.33 21.71 -0.53
C LEU A 42 -8.63 20.99 -0.19
N MET A 43 -9.12 20.12 -1.09
CA MET A 43 -10.35 19.35 -0.88
C MET A 43 -10.21 18.34 0.26
N ALA A 44 -9.07 17.66 0.35
CA ALA A 44 -8.83 16.63 1.36
C ALA A 44 -8.68 17.20 2.77
N VAL A 45 -8.06 18.38 2.92
CA VAL A 45 -7.81 19.01 4.23
C VAL A 45 -8.92 19.98 4.65
N GLY A 46 -9.71 20.49 3.70
CA GLY A 46 -10.86 21.36 3.97
C GLY A 46 -10.51 22.80 4.36
N TYR A 47 -9.29 23.26 4.06
CA TYR A 47 -8.84 24.62 4.36
C TYR A 47 -8.56 25.38 3.06
N PRO A 48 -9.35 26.41 2.68
CA PRO A 48 -9.18 27.12 1.42
C PRO A 48 -7.95 28.05 1.39
N ASP A 49 -7.35 28.34 2.55
CA ASP A 49 -6.27 29.30 2.76
C ASP A 49 -4.87 28.65 2.87
N ILE A 50 -4.69 27.42 2.38
CA ILE A 50 -3.36 26.78 2.38
C ILE A 50 -2.48 27.29 1.25
N THR A 51 -1.19 27.47 1.52
CA THR A 51 -0.17 27.81 0.52
C THR A 51 1.04 26.87 0.63
N ASP A 52 2.00 27.00 -0.28
CA ASP A 52 3.28 26.30 -0.22
C ASP A 52 3.14 24.76 -0.12
N VAL A 53 2.16 24.22 -0.84
CA VAL A 53 1.86 22.78 -0.85
C VAL A 53 2.99 22.03 -1.53
N ASN A 54 3.64 21.14 -0.77
CA ASN A 54 4.67 20.22 -1.26
C ASN A 54 4.31 18.80 -0.84
N CYS A 55 4.24 17.87 -1.79
CA CYS A 55 3.88 16.48 -1.54
C CYS A 55 4.96 15.54 -2.02
N VAL A 56 5.32 14.59 -1.17
CA VAL A 56 6.29 13.52 -1.47
C VAL A 56 5.65 12.17 -1.20
N GLN A 57 6.09 11.13 -1.92
CA GLN A 57 5.57 9.79 -1.67
C GLN A 57 5.94 9.32 -0.25
N ALA A 58 4.99 8.72 0.46
CA ALA A 58 5.22 8.24 1.81
C ALA A 58 6.14 6.99 1.78
N THR A 59 7.21 7.01 2.58
CA THR A 59 8.12 5.86 2.69
C THR A 59 7.52 4.79 3.60
N GLY A 60 7.40 3.55 3.09
CA GLY A 60 6.94 2.40 3.87
C GLY A 60 5.45 2.40 4.21
N LEU A 61 4.69 3.36 3.69
CA LEU A 61 3.26 3.53 3.94
C LEU A 61 2.56 3.97 2.65
N PRO A 62 1.28 3.63 2.44
CA PRO A 62 0.56 4.10 1.27
C PRO A 62 0.32 5.61 1.33
N GLY A 63 0.27 6.23 0.15
CA GLY A 63 -0.08 7.64 -0.03
C GLY A 63 1.10 8.60 -0.20
N HIS A 64 0.82 9.88 0.00
CA HIS A 64 1.77 10.99 -0.08
C HIS A 64 1.78 11.76 1.24
N VAL A 65 2.96 12.18 1.70
CA VAL A 65 3.10 13.14 2.80
C VAL A 65 3.14 14.54 2.18
N CYS A 66 2.14 15.35 2.49
CA CYS A 66 2.02 16.72 2.04
C CYS A 66 2.30 17.68 3.19
N THR A 67 3.22 18.60 2.98
CA THR A 67 3.50 19.74 3.83
C THR A 67 2.92 21.00 3.18
N PHE A 68 2.25 21.84 3.96
CA PHE A 68 1.64 23.07 3.47
C PHE A 68 1.59 24.12 4.58
N ASN A 69 1.51 25.39 4.23
CA ASN A 69 1.34 26.48 5.16
C ASN A 69 -0.16 26.73 5.39
N LEU A 70 -0.58 26.80 6.65
CA LEU A 70 -1.91 27.22 7.06
C LEU A 70 -1.76 28.37 8.06
N ARG A 71 -2.17 29.57 7.67
CA ARG A 71 -2.13 30.78 8.53
C ARG A 71 -0.76 31.09 9.13
N GLY A 72 0.31 30.88 8.37
CA GLY A 72 1.69 31.10 8.81
C GLY A 72 2.34 29.89 9.48
N TYR A 73 1.62 28.79 9.68
CA TYR A 73 2.15 27.58 10.32
C TYR A 73 2.30 26.44 9.31
N SER A 74 3.47 25.81 9.29
CA SER A 74 3.70 24.59 8.50
C SER A 74 2.97 23.40 9.11
N GLN A 75 2.10 22.78 8.31
CA GLN A 75 1.33 21.59 8.63
C GLN A 75 1.81 20.45 7.77
N THR A 76 1.78 19.22 8.30
CA THR A 76 2.11 18.01 7.54
C THR A 76 1.00 16.99 7.72
N ARG A 77 0.45 16.51 6.60
CA ARG A 77 -0.62 15.49 6.57
C ARG A 77 -0.26 14.41 5.57
N ARG A 78 -0.67 13.17 5.85
CA ARG A 78 -0.54 12.08 4.89
C ARG A 78 -1.86 11.94 4.13
N LEU A 79 -1.82 12.06 2.82
CA LEU A 79 -2.96 11.88 1.95
C LEU A 79 -2.92 10.50 1.31
N VAL A 80 -4.03 9.79 1.36
CA VAL A 80 -4.19 8.48 0.73
C VAL A 80 -5.25 8.60 -0.35
N LYS A 81 -4.97 8.02 -1.51
CA LYS A 81 -5.90 8.03 -2.63
C LYS A 81 -7.03 7.04 -2.34
N ARG A 82 -8.28 7.50 -2.46
CA ARG A 82 -9.50 6.69 -2.35
C ARG A 82 -9.76 5.94 -3.66
N ASP A 83 -10.61 4.92 -3.58
CA ASP A 83 -11.01 4.09 -4.73
C ASP A 83 -11.81 4.88 -5.79
N ASP A 84 -12.47 5.97 -5.40
CA ASP A 84 -13.16 6.89 -6.30
C ASP A 84 -12.23 7.90 -7.00
N GLY A 85 -10.92 7.80 -6.74
CA GLY A 85 -9.90 8.69 -7.28
C GLY A 85 -9.68 9.97 -6.47
N GLY A 86 -10.49 10.22 -5.45
CA GLY A 86 -10.32 11.31 -4.51
C GLY A 86 -9.16 11.09 -3.54
N TRP A 87 -8.93 12.06 -2.65
CA TRP A 87 -7.89 11.99 -1.64
C TRP A 87 -8.47 12.23 -0.25
N ASP A 88 -8.01 11.45 0.72
CA ASP A 88 -8.34 11.62 2.14
C ASP A 88 -7.11 12.01 2.93
N ALA A 89 -7.23 13.06 3.75
CA ALA A 89 -6.20 13.47 4.68
C ALA A 89 -6.30 12.65 5.98
N LEU A 90 -5.25 11.89 6.28
CA LEU A 90 -5.14 11.15 7.52
C LEU A 90 -4.57 12.04 8.62
N TYR A 91 -5.29 12.12 9.73
CA TYR A 91 -4.82 12.70 10.98
C TYR A 91 -3.88 11.71 11.67
N LYS A 92 -2.78 12.22 12.22
CA LYS A 92 -1.97 11.50 13.21
C LYS A 92 -2.53 11.80 14.59
#